data_AF-A0A962UVB6-F1
#
_entry.id   AF-A0A962UVB6-F1
#
_cell.length_a   1.000
_cell.length_b   1.000
_cell.length_c   1.000
_cell.angle_alpha   90.00
_cell.angle_beta   90.00
_cell.angle_gamma   90.00
#
_symmetry.space_group_name_H-M   'P 1'
#
loop_
_entity.id
_entity.type
_entity.pdbx_description
1 polymer ?
#
loop_
_entity_poly.entity_id
_entity_poly.type
_entity_poly.pdbx_seq_one_letter_code
_entity_poly.pdbx_strand_id
1 'polypeptide(L)'
;QTTLQLNAPFQDPALEPPQEIEVTDPTHPLFGQRFTVLSMATTPASAGNIIVSYHNSMRLRIPRTSTSLMGTRQTTGVKLTLAAVTELVTLANEHFPCLLHPKSFGSGCRRRASKPSSTNSRPSSRR
;
A
#
# COMPACT_ATOMS: atom_id res chain seq x y z
N GLN A 1 8.89 -40.30 -37.93
CA GLN A 1 8.06 -39.35 -37.15
C GLN A 1 8.78 -38.01 -37.17
N THR A 2 8.15 -36.98 -37.72
CA THR A 2 8.74 -35.65 -37.86
C THR A 2 8.00 -34.72 -36.91
N THR A 3 8.66 -34.24 -35.86
CA THR A 3 8.07 -33.33 -34.88
C THR A 3 7.94 -31.93 -35.49
N LEU A 4 6.71 -31.45 -35.62
CA LEU A 4 6.42 -30.08 -36.03
C LEU A 4 6.85 -29.12 -34.90
N GLN A 5 7.95 -28.41 -35.11
CA GLN A 5 8.37 -27.31 -34.26
C GLN A 5 7.49 -26.10 -34.56
N LEU A 6 6.53 -25.82 -33.68
CA LEU A 6 5.76 -24.58 -33.69
C LEU A 6 6.66 -23.45 -33.18
N ASN A 7 7.17 -22.62 -34.09
CA ASN A 7 7.77 -21.34 -33.72
C ASN A 7 6.67 -20.45 -33.11
N ALA A 8 6.56 -20.46 -31.79
CA ALA A 8 5.85 -19.41 -31.08
C ALA A 8 6.73 -18.16 -31.17
N PRO A 9 6.27 -17.04 -31.74
CA PRO A 9 7.01 -15.79 -31.67
C PRO A 9 7.17 -15.42 -30.20
N PHE A 10 8.40 -15.49 -29.71
CA PHE A 10 8.77 -14.89 -28.43
C PHE A 10 8.67 -13.39 -28.66
N GLN A 11 7.53 -12.80 -28.26
CA GLN A 11 7.40 -11.36 -28.16
C GLN A 11 8.30 -10.92 -27.01
N ASP A 12 9.58 -10.69 -27.31
CA ASP A 12 10.35 -9.75 -26.53
C ASP A 12 9.63 -8.40 -26.68
N PRO A 13 9.01 -7.85 -25.62
CA PRO A 13 8.54 -6.48 -25.71
C PRO A 13 9.76 -5.65 -26.08
N ALA A 14 9.64 -4.90 -27.19
CA ALA A 14 10.62 -3.91 -27.59
C ALA A 14 11.06 -3.13 -26.35
N LEU A 15 12.34 -2.78 -26.30
CA LEU A 15 13.05 -2.15 -25.19
C LEU A 15 12.51 -0.73 -24.96
N GLU A 16 11.24 -0.64 -24.58
CA GLU A 16 10.61 0.57 -24.06
C GLU A 16 11.42 0.97 -22.83
N PRO A 17 11.71 2.28 -22.67
CA PRO A 17 12.37 2.77 -21.48
C PRO A 17 11.59 2.24 -20.27
N PRO A 18 12.28 1.67 -19.28
CA PRO A 18 11.59 0.95 -18.24
C PRO A 18 10.71 1.94 -17.46
N GLN A 19 9.42 1.60 -17.38
CA GLN A 19 8.39 2.52 -16.90
C GLN A 19 8.74 3.02 -15.49
N GLU A 20 8.91 4.33 -15.33
CA GLU A 20 9.07 4.95 -14.01
C GLU A 20 7.72 5.28 -13.39
N ILE A 21 7.63 5.08 -12.07
CA ILE A 21 6.47 5.46 -11.27
C ILE A 21 6.91 6.27 -10.06
N GLU A 22 6.03 7.15 -9.61
CA GLU A 22 6.22 7.94 -8.40
C GLU A 22 5.26 7.47 -7.32
N VAL A 23 5.71 7.46 -6.06
CA VAL A 23 4.86 7.23 -4.90
C VAL A 23 4.14 8.53 -4.53
N THR A 24 2.82 8.54 -4.69
CA THR A 24 1.97 9.74 -4.55
C THR A 24 1.17 9.79 -3.24
N ASP A 25 1.25 8.76 -2.41
CA ASP A 25 0.57 8.72 -1.11
C ASP A 25 1.39 9.45 -0.03
N PRO A 26 0.89 10.56 0.54
CA PRO A 26 1.63 11.36 1.52
C PRO A 26 1.84 10.65 2.86
N THR A 27 1.10 9.57 3.14
CA THR A 27 1.29 8.75 4.34
C THR A 27 2.34 7.66 4.15
N HIS A 28 2.80 7.46 2.91
CA HIS A 28 3.76 6.43 2.57
C HIS A 28 5.20 6.92 2.86
N PRO A 29 6.07 6.11 3.49
CA PRO A 29 7.44 6.52 3.84
C PRO A 29 8.33 6.83 2.62
N LEU A 30 7.91 6.37 1.44
CA LEU A 30 8.60 6.61 0.17
C LEU A 30 7.94 7.72 -0.67
N PHE A 31 7.06 8.54 -0.07
CA PHE A 31 6.36 9.63 -0.78
C PHE A 31 7.32 10.52 -1.58
N GLY A 32 6.98 10.79 -2.84
CA GLY A 32 7.77 11.58 -3.79
C GLY A 32 8.97 10.86 -4.40
N GLN A 33 9.28 9.62 -4.00
CA GLN A 33 10.33 8.83 -4.65
C GLN A 33 9.84 8.20 -5.95
N ARG A 34 10.78 8.09 -6.91
CA ARG A 34 10.59 7.47 -8.21
C ARG A 34 11.31 6.13 -8.27
N PHE A 35 10.67 5.15 -8.89
CA PHE A 35 11.23 3.82 -9.06
C PHE A 35 10.96 3.28 -10.46
N THR A 36 11.88 2.46 -10.95
CA THR A 36 11.71 1.70 -12.18
C THR A 36 10.83 0.47 -11.92
N VAL A 37 9.77 0.30 -12.70
CA VAL A 37 8.87 -0.86 -12.59
C VAL A 37 9.56 -2.09 -13.16
N LEU A 38 9.60 -3.16 -12.37
CA LEU A 38 10.13 -4.47 -12.77
C LEU A 38 9.00 -5.41 -13.20
N SER A 39 7.89 -5.40 -12.47
CA SER A 39 6.70 -6.15 -12.86
C SER A 39 5.43 -5.52 -12.29
N MET A 40 4.36 -5.64 -13.06
CA MET A 40 3.03 -5.17 -12.67
C MET A 40 2.00 -6.20 -13.13
N ALA A 41 1.06 -6.50 -12.24
CA ALA A 41 -0.13 -7.24 -12.60
C ALA A 41 -1.01 -6.42 -13.57
N THR A 42 -1.21 -6.94 -14.77
CA THR A 42 -2.09 -6.36 -15.80
C THR A 42 -3.56 -6.73 -15.59
N THR A 43 -3.87 -7.78 -14.84
CA THR A 43 -5.24 -8.21 -14.59
C THR A 43 -5.86 -7.47 -13.40
N PRO A 44 -7.11 -7.00 -13.49
CA PRO A 44 -7.78 -6.25 -12.41
C PRO A 44 -7.91 -7.07 -11.12
N ALA A 45 -7.98 -8.41 -11.21
CA ALA A 45 -8.04 -9.30 -10.06
C ALA A 45 -6.73 -9.38 -9.24
N SER A 46 -5.58 -9.01 -9.83
CA SER A 46 -4.26 -9.08 -9.16
C SER A 46 -3.53 -7.73 -9.05
N ALA A 47 -4.19 -6.65 -9.46
CA ALA A 47 -3.63 -5.29 -9.55
C ALA A 47 -3.31 -4.60 -8.21
N GLY A 48 -3.26 -5.32 -7.09
CA GLY A 48 -3.08 -4.70 -5.77
C GLY A 48 -1.69 -4.08 -5.55
N ASN A 49 -0.64 -4.62 -6.18
CA ASN A 49 0.73 -4.16 -5.96
C ASN A 49 1.55 -4.16 -7.25
N ILE A 50 2.60 -3.35 -7.24
CA ILE A 50 3.65 -3.33 -8.27
C ILE A 50 4.98 -3.71 -7.64
N ILE A 51 5.87 -4.30 -8.44
CA ILE A 51 7.25 -4.58 -8.04
C ILE A 51 8.17 -3.59 -8.75
N VAL A 52 8.99 -2.90 -7.97
CA VAL A 52 9.91 -1.87 -8.47
C VAL A 52 11.34 -2.15 -8.04
N SER A 53 12.31 -1.61 -8.77
CA SER A 53 13.72 -1.68 -8.41
C SER A 53 14.06 -0.70 -7.28
N TYR A 54 14.93 -1.11 -6.36
CA TYR A 54 15.45 -0.27 -5.29
C TYR A 54 16.92 -0.56 -5.07
N HIS A 55 17.78 0.48 -5.06
CA HIS A 55 19.24 0.36 -4.94
C HIS A 55 19.85 -0.74 -5.83
N ASN A 56 19.38 -0.86 -7.08
CA ASN A 56 19.84 -1.78 -8.14
C ASN A 56 19.81 -3.29 -7.84
N SER A 57 19.64 -3.69 -6.59
CA SER A 57 19.75 -5.08 -6.11
C SER A 57 18.52 -5.54 -5.34
N MET A 58 17.72 -4.60 -4.85
CA MET A 58 16.51 -4.88 -4.09
C MET A 58 15.26 -4.67 -4.95
N ARG A 59 14.19 -5.36 -4.56
CA ARG A 59 12.87 -5.22 -5.16
C ARG A 59 11.89 -4.82 -4.07
N LEU A 60 11.15 -3.73 -4.31
CA LEU A 60 10.11 -3.28 -3.40
C LEU A 60 8.74 -3.64 -3.97
N ARG A 61 7.85 -4.07 -3.08
CA ARG A 61 6.45 -4.25 -3.39
C ARG A 61 5.69 -3.03 -2.88
N ILE A 62 5.14 -2.25 -3.79
CA ILE A 62 4.43 -1.00 -3.47
C ILE A 62 2.95 -1.18 -3.85
N PRO A 63 2.00 -0.79 -2.98
CA PRO A 63 0.59 -0.78 -3.34
C PRO A 63 0.35 0.10 -4.57
N ARG A 64 -0.35 -0.43 -5.57
CA ARG A 64 -0.61 0.31 -6.83
C ARG A 64 -1.39 1.61 -6.56
N THR A 65 -2.23 1.61 -5.54
CA THR A 65 -3.00 2.76 -5.04
C THR A 65 -2.15 3.91 -4.52
N SER A 66 -0.92 3.64 -4.07
CA SER A 66 -0.01 4.64 -3.52
C SER A 66 0.93 5.23 -4.59
N THR A 67 0.63 5.02 -5.88
CA THR A 67 1.52 5.38 -6.99
C THR A 67 0.79 6.17 -8.07
N SER A 68 1.56 6.86 -8.93
CA SER A 68 1.04 7.62 -10.08
C SER A 68 0.21 6.79 -11.08
N LEU A 69 0.29 5.45 -11.03
CA LEU A 69 -0.45 4.53 -11.90
C LEU A 69 -1.97 4.50 -11.66
N MET A 70 -2.44 4.94 -10.49
CA MET A 70 -3.87 4.98 -10.19
C MET A 70 -4.54 6.29 -10.61
N GLY A 71 -3.81 7.17 -11.31
CA GLY A 71 -4.24 8.54 -11.55
C GLY A 71 -4.21 9.31 -10.24
N THR A 72 -3.69 10.54 -10.27
CA THR A 72 -3.80 11.42 -9.13
C THR A 72 -5.28 11.58 -8.80
N ARG A 73 -5.73 11.06 -7.65
CA ARG A 73 -7.00 11.50 -7.07
C ARG A 73 -6.86 13.01 -6.97
N GLN A 74 -7.63 13.75 -7.75
CA GLN A 74 -7.62 15.20 -7.71
C GLN A 74 -8.02 15.57 -6.29
N THR A 75 -7.02 15.78 -5.43
CA THR A 75 -7.19 16.53 -4.20
C THR A 75 -7.38 17.93 -4.71
N THR A 76 -8.64 18.27 -5.01
CA THR A 76 -9.02 19.65 -5.24
C THR A 76 -8.47 20.41 -4.03
N GLY A 77 -7.43 21.21 -4.26
CA GLY A 77 -6.81 22.01 -3.21
C GLY A 77 -7.86 23.01 -2.78
N VAL A 78 -8.69 22.65 -1.81
CA VAL A 78 -9.69 23.56 -1.27
C VAL A 78 -8.89 24.63 -0.54
N LYS A 79 -8.83 25.82 -1.11
CA LYS A 79 -8.29 27.00 -0.42
C LYS A 79 -9.25 27.30 0.73
N LEU A 80 -8.92 26.79 1.92
CA LEU A 80 -9.61 27.15 3.14
C LEU A 80 -9.28 28.62 3.43
N THR A 81 -10.25 29.51 3.18
CA THR A 81 -10.16 30.91 3.59
C THR A 81 -10.49 31.00 5.08
N LEU A 82 -9.98 32.04 5.74
CA LEU A 82 -10.34 32.32 7.14
C LEU A 82 -11.87 32.38 7.31
N ALA A 83 -12.58 33.00 6.37
CA ALA A 83 -14.04 33.08 6.34
C ALA A 83 -14.72 31.70 6.32
N ALA A 84 -14.25 30.77 5.48
CA ALA A 84 -14.81 29.42 5.40
C ALA A 84 -14.54 28.61 6.69
N VAL A 85 -13.37 28.78 7.31
CA VAL A 85 -13.05 28.14 8.59
C VAL A 85 -13.92 28.72 9.70
N THR A 86 -14.13 30.04 9.73
CA THR A 86 -15.01 30.66 10.73
C THR A 86 -16.46 30.20 10.58
N GLU A 87 -16.96 30.11 9.34
CA GLU A 87 -18.33 29.64 9.05
C GLU A 87 -18.52 28.18 9.50
N LEU A 88 -17.55 27.31 9.22
CA LEU A 88 -17.58 25.92 9.66
C LEU A 88 -17.62 25.79 11.19
N VAL A 89 -16.83 26.59 11.90
CA VAL A 89 -16.79 26.59 13.37
C VAL A 89 -18.11 27.08 13.95
N THR A 90 -18.70 28.13 13.38
CA THR A 90 -20.03 28.61 13.80
C THR A 90 -21.10 27.53 13.61
N LEU A 91 -21.14 26.86 12.44
CA LEU A 91 -22.09 25.78 12.18
C LEU A 91 -21.91 24.60 13.14
N ALA A 92 -20.67 24.21 13.44
CA ALA A 92 -20.39 23.13 14.38
C ALA A 92 -20.88 23.47 15.80
N ASN A 93 -20.71 24.72 16.23
CA ASN A 93 -21.19 25.20 17.53
C ASN A 93 -22.72 25.28 17.59
N GLU A 94 -23.39 25.63 16.49
CA GLU A 94 -24.85 25.72 16.42
C GLU A 94 -25.53 24.34 16.40
N HIS A 95 -24.90 23.33 15.79
CA HIS A 95 -25.54 22.02 15.55
C HIS A 95 -25.05 20.86 16.42
N PHE A 96 -23.96 21.00 17.17
CA PHE A 96 -23.46 19.93 18.05
C PHE A 96 -22.91 20.49 19.37
N PRO A 97 -23.63 20.38 20.50
CA PRO A 97 -22.93 20.35 21.78
C PRO A 97 -22.10 19.07 21.78
N CYS A 98 -20.82 19.18 21.45
CA CYS A 98 -19.85 18.09 21.53
C CYS A 98 -19.99 17.42 22.89
N LEU A 99 -20.62 16.25 22.94
CA LEU A 99 -20.69 15.43 24.14
C LEU A 99 -19.30 14.83 24.35
N LEU A 100 -18.39 15.63 24.90
CA LEU A 100 -17.10 15.21 25.45
C LEU A 100 -17.30 14.40 26.74
N HIS A 101 -18.16 13.39 26.70
CA HIS A 101 -18.16 12.31 27.66
C HIS A 101 -17.65 11.06 26.94
N PRO A 102 -16.33 10.80 26.94
CA PRO A 102 -15.88 9.45 26.71
C PRO A 102 -16.46 8.60 27.83
N LYS A 103 -17.55 7.87 27.54
CA LYS A 103 -17.93 6.71 28.34
C LYS A 103 -16.69 5.84 28.34
N SER A 104 -16.09 5.61 29.51
CA SER A 104 -14.88 4.81 29.62
C SER A 104 -15.16 3.40 29.10
N PHE A 105 -14.95 3.15 27.81
CA PHE A 105 -14.91 1.82 27.23
C PHE A 105 -13.53 1.22 27.54
N GLY A 106 -13.24 1.12 28.83
CA GLY A 106 -12.15 0.35 29.39
C GLY A 106 -12.69 -0.96 29.95
N SER A 107 -13.43 -1.75 29.16
CA SER A 107 -13.52 -3.17 29.48
C SER A 107 -12.22 -3.80 28.97
N GLY A 108 -11.35 -4.11 29.94
CA GLY A 108 -9.96 -4.48 29.70
C GLY A 108 -9.81 -5.51 28.60
N CYS A 109 -8.76 -5.34 27.78
CA CYS A 109 -8.33 -6.38 26.85
C CYS A 109 -8.23 -7.70 27.61
N ARG A 110 -9.13 -8.65 27.35
CA ARG A 110 -8.94 -10.02 27.82
C ARG A 110 -7.64 -10.48 27.19
N ARG A 111 -6.60 -10.68 28.02
CA ARG A 111 -5.41 -11.41 27.61
C ARG A 111 -5.88 -12.80 27.17
N ARG A 112 -5.97 -13.03 25.86
CA ARG A 112 -5.95 -14.40 25.32
C ARG A 112 -4.54 -14.91 25.55
N ALA A 113 -4.31 -15.52 26.71
CA ALA A 113 -3.20 -16.43 26.85
C ALA A 113 -3.52 -17.64 25.96
N SER A 114 -2.95 -17.67 24.76
CA SER A 114 -2.79 -18.94 24.05
C SER A 114 -2.00 -19.88 24.95
N LYS A 115 -2.49 -21.11 25.12
CA LYS A 115 -1.75 -22.16 25.81
C LYS A 115 -0.35 -22.26 25.20
N PRO A 116 0.73 -22.47 25.99
CA PRO A 116 2.05 -22.67 25.43
C PRO A 116 2.01 -23.81 24.40
N SER A 117 2.49 -23.54 23.18
CA SER A 117 2.65 -24.57 22.15
C SER A 117 3.61 -25.63 22.65
N SER A 118 3.30 -26.91 22.43
CA SER A 118 4.18 -28.01 22.79
C SER A 118 5.51 -27.89 22.05
N THR A 119 6.61 -27.81 22.79
CA THR A 119 7.97 -27.90 22.26
C THR A 119 8.15 -29.18 21.44
N ASN A 120 8.50 -29.04 20.16
CA ASN A 120 8.73 -30.14 19.22
C ASN A 120 10.22 -30.46 19.01
N SER A 121 11.13 -29.86 19.78
CA SER A 121 12.57 -30.11 19.66
C SER A 121 12.96 -31.41 20.37
N ARG A 122 13.66 -32.30 19.66
CA ARG A 122 14.32 -33.48 20.25
C ARG A 122 15.53 -33.06 21.09
N PRO A 123 15.88 -33.77 22.18
CA PRO A 123 17.10 -33.50 22.93
C PRO A 123 18.33 -33.77 22.04
N SER A 124 19.20 -32.77 21.87
CA SER A 124 20.50 -32.98 21.25
C SER A 124 21.41 -33.70 22.26
N SER A 125 21.72 -34.97 22.01
CA SER A 125 22.78 -35.68 22.74
C SER A 125 24.13 -35.10 22.32
N ARG A 126 24.88 -34.52 23.26
CA ARG A 126 26.31 -34.23 23.08
C ARG A 126 27.08 -35.49 23.49
N ARG A 127 27.94 -35.94 22.59
CA ARG A 127 28.89 -37.03 22.79
C ARG A 127 30.13 -36.52 23.52
#